data_AF-A0A0Q4SEC2-F1
#
_entry.id   AF-A0A0Q4SEC2-F1
#
_cell.length_a   1.000
_cell.length_b   1.000
_cell.length_c   1.000
_cell.angle_alpha   90.00
_cell.angle_beta   90.00
_cell.angle_gamma   90.00
#
_symmetry.space_group_name_H-M   'P 1'
#
loop_
_entity.id
_entity.type
_entity.pdbx_description
1 polymer ?
#
loop_
_entity_poly.entity_id
_entity_poly.type
_entity_poly.pdbx_seq_one_letter_code
_entity_poly.pdbx_strand_id
1 'polypeptide(L)'
;MNFIKQIERIKKIHRLISSEKTGTPVVFAKKLCLSRSQMYNELELIKELDAPVKYCKKRESFYYETPFELILNYSLKIIKDDESKEIFGGSNLRPILLDGTLISLP
;
A
#
# COMPACT_ATOMS: atom_id res chain seq x y z
N MET A 1 -9.00 5.43 7.96
CA MET A 1 -9.18 5.00 6.56
C MET A 1 -8.48 3.66 6.39
N ASN A 2 -9.11 2.65 5.78
CA ASN A 2 -8.45 1.34 5.56
C ASN A 2 -7.41 1.48 4.43
N PHE A 3 -6.14 1.19 4.73
CA PHE A 3 -5.00 1.34 3.82
C PHE A 3 -5.21 0.62 2.47
N ILE A 4 -5.74 -0.60 2.50
CA ILE A 4 -6.01 -1.39 1.30
C ILE A 4 -7.01 -0.68 0.39
N LYS A 5 -8.06 -0.10 0.99
CA LYS A 5 -9.08 0.64 0.22
C LYS A 5 -8.51 1.90 -0.45
N GLN A 6 -7.52 2.55 0.17
CA GLN A 6 -6.87 3.72 -0.43
C GLN A 6 -6.03 3.32 -1.64
N ILE A 7 -5.23 2.25 -1.53
CA ILE A 7 -4.43 1.73 -2.65
C ILE A 7 -5.32 1.38 -3.84
N GLU A 8 -6.40 0.62 -3.60
CA GLU A 8 -7.34 0.24 -4.65
C GLU A 8 -8.02 1.45 -5.30
N ARG A 9 -8.28 2.50 -4.52
CA ARG A 9 -8.81 3.76 -5.04
C ARG A 9 -7.80 4.46 -5.96
N ILE A 10 -6.55 4.60 -5.54
CA ILE A 10 -5.49 5.23 -6.35
C ILE A 10 -5.32 4.45 -7.67
N LYS A 11 -5.27 3.12 -7.62
CA LYS A 11 -5.25 2.27 -8.83
C LYS A 11 -6.43 2.53 -9.75
N LYS A 12 -7.64 2.65 -9.20
CA LYS A 12 -8.86 2.94 -9.97
C LYS A 12 -8.81 4.31 -10.64
N ILE A 13 -8.33 5.33 -9.91
CA ILE A 13 -8.13 6.69 -10.43
C ILE A 13 -7.16 6.64 -11.61
N HIS A 14 -5.98 6.06 -11.41
CA HIS A 14 -4.96 5.95 -12.44
C HIS A 14 -5.51 5.27 -13.70
N ARG A 15 -6.14 4.10 -13.55
CA ARG A 15 -6.74 3.37 -14.69
C ARG A 15 -7.75 4.23 -15.47
N LEU A 16 -8.58 5.02 -14.79
CA LEU A 16 -9.60 5.85 -15.44
C LEU A 16 -8.99 7.05 -16.16
N ILE A 17 -7.94 7.67 -15.61
CA ILE A 17 -7.23 8.79 -16.23
C ILE A 17 -6.39 8.30 -17.41
N SER A 18 -5.60 7.23 -17.25
CA SER A 18 -4.77 6.66 -18.32
C SER A 18 -5.59 6.17 -19.52
N SER A 19 -6.84 5.75 -19.29
CA SER A 19 -7.75 5.34 -20.37
C SER A 19 -8.62 6.47 -20.91
N GLU A 20 -8.48 7.69 -20.40
CA GLU A 20 -9.31 8.85 -20.73
C GLU A 20 -10.83 8.57 -20.63
N LYS A 21 -11.22 7.74 -19.66
CA LYS A 21 -12.62 7.31 -19.44
C LYS A 21 -13.19 7.86 -18.14
N THR A 22 -12.70 9.01 -17.66
CA THR A 22 -13.21 9.58 -16.41
C THR A 22 -14.64 10.11 -16.58
N GLY A 23 -14.97 10.69 -17.73
CA GLY A 23 -16.18 11.49 -17.90
C GLY A 23 -16.03 12.87 -17.24
N THR A 24 -17.13 13.62 -17.19
CA THR A 24 -17.18 14.92 -16.49
C THR A 24 -16.79 14.79 -15.01
N PRO A 25 -16.36 15.87 -14.34
CA PRO A 25 -15.95 15.81 -12.93
C PRO A 25 -17.02 15.20 -12.01
N VAL A 26 -18.30 15.44 -12.31
CA VAL A 26 -19.44 14.85 -11.57
C VAL A 26 -19.49 13.34 -11.79
N VAL A 27 -19.36 12.88 -13.03
CA VAL A 27 -19.37 11.45 -13.38
C VAL A 27 -18.16 10.75 -12.78
N PHE A 28 -16.99 11.39 -12.82
CA PHE A 28 -15.77 10.81 -12.25
C PHE A 28 -15.87 10.66 -10.73
N ALA A 29 -16.35 11.69 -10.02
CA ALA A 29 -16.61 11.61 -8.58
C ALA A 29 -17.59 10.48 -8.24
N LYS A 30 -18.68 10.34 -9.02
CA LYS A 30 -19.64 9.22 -8.87
C LYS A 30 -18.99 7.85 -9.09
N LYS A 31 -18.12 7.70 -10.11
CA LYS A 31 -17.38 6.45 -10.36
C LYS A 31 -16.45 6.07 -9.20
N LEU A 32 -15.93 7.06 -8.48
CA LEU A 32 -15.09 6.86 -7.29
C LEU A 32 -15.90 6.72 -6.00
N CYS A 33 -17.23 6.89 -6.05
CA CYS A 33 -18.12 6.98 -4.90
C CYS A 33 -17.69 8.09 -3.92
N LEU A 34 -17.29 9.24 -4.45
CA LEU A 34 -16.81 10.40 -3.70
C LEU A 34 -17.67 11.64 -3.97
N SER A 35 -17.61 12.60 -3.05
CA SER A 35 -18.05 13.96 -3.36
C SER A 35 -17.10 14.62 -4.38
N ARG A 36 -17.56 15.67 -5.06
CA ARG A 36 -16.70 16.43 -6.00
C ARG A 36 -15.43 16.94 -5.32
N SER A 37 -15.54 17.52 -4.13
CA SER A 37 -14.39 18.06 -3.40
C SER A 37 -13.39 16.96 -3.02
N GLN A 38 -13.87 15.82 -2.55
CA GLN A 38 -12.99 14.67 -2.23
C GLN A 38 -12.27 14.15 -3.47
N MET A 39 -12.96 14.07 -4.61
CA MET A 39 -12.34 13.67 -5.86
C MET A 39 -11.25 14.66 -6.31
N TYR A 40 -11.42 15.97 -6.08
CA TYR A 40 -10.34 16.95 -6.32
C TYR A 40 -9.17 16.80 -5.35
N ASN A 41 -9.42 16.48 -4.07
CA ASN A 41 -8.34 16.19 -3.12
C ASN A 41 -7.51 14.97 -3.56
N GLU A 42 -8.18 13.92 -4.05
CA GLU A 42 -7.50 12.73 -4.58
C GLU A 42 -6.71 13.03 -5.86
N LEU A 43 -7.22 13.94 -6.70
CA LEU A 43 -6.45 14.44 -7.85
C LEU A 43 -5.23 15.25 -7.43
N GLU A 44 -5.32 16.03 -6.37
CA GLU A 44 -4.18 16.79 -5.85
C GLU A 44 -3.08 15.85 -5.36
N LEU A 45 -3.46 14.77 -4.66
CA LEU A 45 -2.53 13.72 -4.26
C LEU A 45 -1.84 13.05 -5.46
N ILE A 46 -2.55 12.84 -6.58
CA ILE A 46 -1.94 12.34 -7.81
C ILE A 46 -0.93 13.36 -8.37
N LYS A 47 -1.22 14.66 -8.33
CA LYS A 47 -0.28 15.70 -8.78
C LYS A 47 0.97 15.76 -7.90
N GLU A 48 0.85 15.53 -6.59
CA GLU A 48 1.98 15.46 -5.66
C GLU A 48 2.92 14.28 -5.99
N LEU A 49 2.42 13.24 -6.65
CA LEU A 49 3.22 12.11 -7.15
C LEU A 49 3.90 12.40 -8.50
N ASP A 50 4.10 13.68 -8.82
CA ASP A 50 4.69 14.15 -10.08
C ASP A 50 3.89 13.75 -11.33
N ALA A 51 2.57 13.56 -11.17
CA ALA A 51 1.65 13.20 -12.24
C ALA A 51 0.67 14.35 -12.52
N PRO A 52 1.04 15.34 -13.34
CA PRO A 52 0.17 16.47 -13.66
C PRO A 52 -1.09 16.01 -14.40
N VAL A 53 -2.25 16.19 -13.76
CA VAL A 53 -3.57 15.85 -14.32
C VAL A 53 -4.29 17.11 -14.79
N LYS A 54 -4.78 17.09 -16.02
CA LYS A 54 -5.60 18.17 -16.63
C LYS A 54 -6.96 17.64 -17.06
N TYR A 55 -7.97 18.52 -17.11
CA TYR A 55 -9.30 18.20 -17.62
C TYR A 55 -9.47 18.77 -19.03
N CYS A 56 -9.90 17.95 -19.98
CA CYS A 56 -10.27 18.39 -21.32
C CYS A 56 -11.79 18.45 -21.46
N LYS A 57 -12.34 19.65 -21.67
CA LYS A 57 -13.80 19.83 -21.89
C LYS A 57 -14.29 19.14 -23.16
N LYS A 58 -13.49 19.12 -24.24
CA LYS A 58 -13.88 18.51 -25.52
C LYS A 58 -13.97 16.98 -25.45
N ARG A 59 -13.06 16.36 -24.69
CA ARG A 59 -13.02 14.90 -24.48
C ARG A 59 -13.87 14.45 -23.29
N GLU A 60 -14.36 15.41 -22.51
CA GLU A 60 -15.01 15.18 -21.22
C GLU A 60 -14.23 14.20 -20.34
N SER A 61 -12.90 14.33 -20.28
CA SER A 61 -12.07 13.45 -19.48
C SER A 61 -10.86 14.16 -18.88
N PHE A 62 -10.43 13.66 -17.74
CA PHE A 62 -9.10 13.92 -17.21
C PHE A 62 -8.07 13.08 -17.97
N TYR A 63 -6.88 13.64 -18.12
CA TYR A 63 -5.74 13.04 -18.78
C TYR A 63 -4.45 13.49 -18.08
N TYR A 64 -3.39 12.69 -18.23
CA TYR A 64 -2.05 13.08 -17.78
C TYR A 64 -1.38 13.97 -18.81
N GLU A 65 -0.80 15.08 -18.38
CA GLU A 65 -0.05 15.98 -19.27
C GLU A 65 1.31 15.38 -19.69
N THR A 66 1.95 14.67 -18.76
CA THR A 66 3.19 13.92 -19.01
C THR A 66 2.91 12.42 -18.97
N PRO A 67 3.71 11.60 -19.68
CA PRO A 67 3.63 10.15 -19.54
C PRO A 67 3.86 9.77 -18.08
N PHE A 68 2.91 9.06 -17.50
CA PHE A 68 2.94 8.67 -16.10
C PHE A 68 2.56 7.19 -15.98
N GLU A 69 3.42 6.41 -15.31
CA GLU A 69 3.19 5.01 -15.01
C GLU A 69 3.16 4.82 -13.49
N LEU A 70 2.09 4.20 -12.98
CA LEU A 70 1.94 3.92 -11.57
C LEU A 70 2.22 2.44 -11.29
N ILE A 71 3.33 2.15 -10.63
CA ILE A 71 3.70 0.81 -10.19
C ILE A 71 3.58 0.73 -8.66
N LEU A 72 2.70 -0.13 -8.15
CA LEU A 72 2.46 -0.32 -6.72
C LEU A 72 2.72 -1.77 -6.32
N ASN A 73 3.81 -2.00 -5.57
CA ASN A 73 4.19 -3.30 -5.03
C ASN A 73 4.04 -3.30 -3.51
N TYR A 74 3.18 -4.17 -2.98
CA TYR A 74 3.00 -4.32 -1.53
C TYR A 74 2.81 -5.78 -1.14
N SER A 75 3.34 -6.15 0.02
CA SER A 75 3.21 -7.47 0.64
C SER A 75 2.59 -7.32 2.01
N LEU A 76 1.53 -8.06 2.28
CA LEU A 76 0.86 -8.10 3.58
C LEU A 76 1.05 -9.49 4.18
N LYS A 77 1.77 -9.58 5.30
CA LYS A 77 1.90 -10.82 6.08
C LYS A 77 1.14 -10.65 7.39
N ILE A 78 0.05 -11.40 7.55
CA ILE A 78 -0.65 -11.50 8.84
C ILE A 78 0.12 -12.51 9.67
N ILE A 79 0.81 -12.05 10.71
CA ILE A 79 1.45 -12.91 11.69
C ILE A 79 0.38 -13.22 12.75
N LYS A 80 -0.03 -14.48 12.85
CA LYS A 80 -0.82 -14.95 14.00
C LYS A 80 0.18 -15.29 15.12
N ASP A 81 -0.16 -14.92 16.35
CA ASP A 81 0.62 -15.14 17.58
C ASP A 81 0.68 -16.62 18.02
N ASP A 82 0.69 -17.56 17.07
CA ASP A 82 0.90 -18.99 17.34
C ASP A 82 2.20 -19.51 16.72
N GLU A 83 3.11 -18.59 16.39
CA GLU A 83 4.53 -18.91 16.35
C GLU A 83 5.13 -18.33 17.62
N SER A 84 4.98 -19.05 18.73
CA SER A 84 6.03 -19.08 19.74
C SER A 84 7.32 -19.37 18.98
N LYS A 85 8.05 -18.31 18.61
CA LYS A 85 9.43 -18.46 18.21
C LYS A 85 10.07 -19.14 19.41
N GLU A 86 10.41 -20.41 19.28
CA GLU A 86 11.39 -21.04 20.14
C GLU A 86 12.68 -20.26 19.94
N ILE A 87 12.78 -19.13 20.63
CA ILE A 87 14.05 -18.54 20.96
C ILE A 87 14.66 -19.53 21.93
N PHE A 88 15.44 -20.48 21.39
CA PHE A 88 16.45 -21.18 22.15
C PHE A 88 17.38 -20.10 22.73
N GLY A 89 17.04 -19.63 23.91
CA GLY A 89 17.84 -18.74 24.73
C GLY A 89 19.06 -19.49 25.21
N GLY A 90 20.04 -19.66 24.33
CA GLY A 90 21.40 -20.08 24.63
C GLY A 90 21.55 -21.45 25.29
N SER A 91 21.81 -22.48 24.49
CA SER A 91 22.60 -23.63 24.97
C SER A 91 24.09 -23.26 24.94
N ASN A 92 24.49 -22.34 25.81
CA ASN A 92 25.88 -22.23 26.25
C ASN A 92 25.93 -22.45 27.76
N LEU A 93 25.46 -23.62 28.20
CA LEU A 93 26.02 -24.24 29.39
C LEU A 93 27.46 -24.61 29.01
N ARG A 94 28.37 -23.64 29.13
CA ARG A 94 29.76 -24.00 29.39
C ARG A 94 29.71 -24.76 30.72
N PRO A 95 30.08 -26.04 30.78
CA PRO A 95 30.28 -26.68 32.06
C PRO A 95 31.42 -25.90 32.72
N ILE A 96 31.08 -25.08 33.70
CA ILE A 96 32.09 -24.57 34.62
C ILE A 96 32.51 -25.80 35.40
N LEU A 97 33.74 -26.26 35.16
CA LEU A 97 34.38 -27.26 36.01
C LEU A 97 34.49 -26.66 37.41
N LEU A 98 33.54 -27.00 38.27
CA LEU A 98 33.69 -26.95 39.71
C LEU A 98 33.70 -28.42 40.15
N ASP A 99 34.92 -28.89 40.42
CA ASP A 99 35.24 -30.14 41.11
C ASP A 99 34.74 -31.45 40.46
N GLY A 100 35.19 -31.68 39.22
CA GLY A 100 35.56 -33.03 38.77
C GLY A 100 34.48 -34.12 38.73
N THR A 101 33.19 -33.77 38.79
CA THR A 101 32.12 -34.77 38.79
C THR A 101 31.17 -34.56 37.62
N LEU A 102 31.11 -35.53 36.71
CA LEU A 102 30.11 -35.56 35.64
C LEU A 102 28.76 -36.00 36.22
N ILE A 103 27.81 -35.07 36.34
CA ILE A 103 26.43 -35.40 36.64
C ILE A 103 25.72 -35.68 35.32
N SER A 104 25.43 -36.95 35.05
CA SER A 104 24.42 -37.34 34.06
C SER A 104 23.04 -37.04 34.65
N LEU A 105 22.30 -36.11 34.03
CA LEU A 105 20.87 -35.95 34.30
C LEU A 105 20.06 -36.90 33.38
N PRO A 106 18.91 -37.42 33.87
CA PRO A 106 18.14 -38.49 33.23
C PRO A 106 17.45 -38.07 31.93
#